data_AF-A0A821PL09-F1
#
_entry.id   AF-A0A821PL09-F1
#
_cell.length_a   1.000
_cell.length_b   1.000
_cell.length_c   1.000
_cell.angle_alpha   90.00
_cell.angle_beta   90.00
_cell.angle_gamma   90.00
#
_symmetry.space_group_name_H-M   'P 1'
#
loop_
_entity.id
_entity.type
_entity.pdbx_description
1 polymer ?
#
loop_
_entity_poly.entity_id
_entity_poly.type
_entity_poly.pdbx_seq_one_letter_code
_entity_poly.pdbx_strand_id
1 'polypeptide(L)'
;MKIHFLLLFIIINFLYQTHSSSIQLDVFKQIQDLSQINLTNLPDNSLFTTWRPSYHFSSPNSWMNDPCGPLYDPATQNYHLYYQVQPAYVQWGNISWGHAKSKDMIFWEDVTSWQDYDYITFAPGVGNNHSVLGVFTGSTLPIPVTSNINSTITAIYTSVKYLPISWNAPYIKGSESQSLAISYDGGVTYQQYVNNPILASPPDGMNITG
;
A
#
# COMPACT_ATOMS: atom_id res chain seq x y z
N MET A 1 -36.73 22.09 14.18
CA MET A 1 -35.28 21.85 14.10
C MET A 1 -34.77 22.05 12.66
N LYS A 2 -34.92 23.27 12.09
CA LYS A 2 -34.65 23.55 10.66
C LYS A 2 -34.13 24.98 10.39
N ILE A 3 -33.50 25.63 11.39
CA ILE A 3 -33.06 27.04 11.27
C ILE A 3 -31.53 27.23 11.41
N HIS A 4 -30.79 26.22 11.89
CA HIS A 4 -29.33 26.35 12.07
C HIS A 4 -28.48 26.10 10.82
N PHE A 5 -29.02 25.46 9.77
CA PHE A 5 -28.28 25.19 8.53
C PHE A 5 -28.28 26.37 7.54
N LEU A 6 -29.26 27.28 7.64
CA LEU A 6 -29.37 28.42 6.73
C LEU A 6 -28.42 29.57 7.11
N LEU A 7 -28.10 29.73 8.40
CA LEU A 7 -27.22 30.78 8.88
C LEU A 7 -25.73 30.51 8.59
N LEU A 8 -25.29 29.25 8.58
CA LEU A 8 -23.90 28.91 8.26
C LEU A 8 -23.59 29.13 6.76
N PHE A 9 -24.57 28.88 5.89
CA PHE A 9 -24.46 29.14 4.45
C PHE A 9 -24.44 30.64 4.12
N ILE A 10 -25.15 31.47 4.89
CA ILE A 10 -25.18 32.93 4.68
C ILE A 10 -23.89 33.57 5.20
N ILE A 11 -23.32 33.11 6.31
CA ILE A 11 -22.07 33.66 6.85
C ILE A 11 -20.85 33.32 5.97
N ILE A 12 -20.82 32.13 5.37
CA ILE A 12 -19.76 31.77 4.40
C ILE A 12 -19.88 32.62 3.12
N ASN A 13 -21.09 32.86 2.62
CA ASN A 13 -21.28 33.71 1.44
C ASN A 13 -21.01 35.20 1.73
N PHE A 14 -21.31 35.69 2.93
CA PHE A 14 -21.10 37.10 3.27
C PHE A 14 -19.61 37.43 3.55
N LEU A 15 -18.84 36.47 4.09
CA LEU A 15 -17.39 36.63 4.25
C LEU A 15 -16.62 36.51 2.92
N TYR A 16 -17.21 35.90 1.89
CA TYR A 16 -16.63 35.85 0.55
C TYR A 16 -16.90 37.12 -0.28
N GLN A 17 -17.78 38.01 0.16
CA GLN A 17 -18.26 39.12 -0.68
C GLN A 17 -17.57 40.47 -0.42
N THR A 18 -16.57 40.55 0.47
CA THR A 18 -15.91 41.83 0.79
C THR A 18 -14.41 41.91 0.56
N HIS A 19 -13.77 40.94 -0.09
CA HIS A 19 -12.38 41.11 -0.55
C HIS A 19 -12.14 40.57 -1.96
N SER A 20 -11.71 41.49 -2.83
CA SER A 20 -11.17 41.34 -4.18
C SER A 20 -11.94 40.49 -5.19
N SER A 21 -12.71 41.19 -6.01
CA SER A 21 -13.33 40.78 -7.27
C SER A 21 -12.35 40.41 -8.39
N SER A 22 -11.24 39.74 -8.09
CA SER A 22 -10.26 39.28 -9.09
C SER A 22 -9.54 37.97 -8.78
N ILE A 23 -9.84 37.26 -7.69
CA ILE A 23 -9.04 36.06 -7.28
C ILE A 23 -9.85 34.76 -7.25
N GLN A 24 -11.18 34.79 -7.43
CA GLN A 24 -12.02 33.59 -7.25
C GLN A 24 -12.53 32.89 -8.52
N LEU A 25 -12.07 33.26 -9.71
CA LEU A 25 -12.49 32.61 -10.95
C LEU A 25 -11.34 32.05 -11.82
N ASP A 26 -10.17 31.82 -11.23
CA ASP A 26 -9.00 31.25 -11.95
C ASP A 26 -8.63 29.81 -11.53
N VAL A 27 -9.24 29.23 -10.48
CA VAL A 27 -8.90 27.86 -10.05
C VAL A 27 -9.44 26.78 -11.00
N PHE A 28 -10.36 27.12 -11.91
CA PHE A 28 -10.86 26.21 -12.97
C PHE A 28 -10.35 26.55 -14.38
N LYS A 29 -9.39 27.48 -14.52
CA LYS A 29 -8.88 27.94 -15.82
C LYS A 29 -7.44 27.47 -16.09
N GLN A 30 -7.31 26.18 -16.39
CA GLN A 30 -6.52 25.66 -17.52
C GLN A 30 -6.60 24.12 -17.49
N ILE A 31 -7.76 23.57 -17.83
CA ILE A 31 -7.71 22.28 -18.53
C ILE A 31 -7.14 22.67 -19.91
N GLN A 32 -5.81 22.61 -20.05
CA GLN A 32 -5.26 22.54 -21.39
C GLN A 32 -5.94 21.34 -22.05
N ASP A 33 -6.48 21.57 -23.24
CA ASP A 33 -7.00 20.47 -24.04
C ASP A 33 -5.83 19.52 -24.35
N LEU A 34 -5.71 18.47 -23.55
CA LEU A 34 -4.65 17.48 -23.64
C LEU A 34 -4.73 16.71 -24.97
N SER A 35 -5.82 16.82 -25.73
CA SER A 35 -5.95 16.18 -27.03
C SER A 35 -4.97 16.72 -28.08
N GLN A 36 -4.40 17.91 -27.83
CA GLN A 36 -3.46 18.57 -28.75
C GLN A 36 -1.99 18.38 -28.33
N ILE A 37 -1.75 17.72 -27.20
CA ILE A 37 -0.41 17.51 -26.63
C ILE A 37 0.00 16.05 -26.85
N ASN A 38 1.23 15.81 -27.33
CA ASN A 38 1.77 14.47 -27.33
C ASN A 38 2.21 14.08 -25.91
N LEU A 39 1.33 13.37 -25.20
CA LEU A 39 1.51 12.99 -23.80
C LEU A 39 2.75 12.11 -23.55
N THR A 40 3.23 11.38 -24.57
CA THR A 40 4.41 10.50 -24.42
C THR A 40 5.73 11.25 -24.32
N ASN A 41 5.74 12.54 -24.67
CA ASN A 41 6.95 13.37 -24.67
C ASN A 41 7.08 14.24 -23.41
N LEU A 42 6.14 14.13 -22.47
CA LEU A 42 6.18 14.90 -21.24
C LEU A 42 7.22 14.30 -20.26
N PRO A 43 7.84 15.12 -19.39
CA PRO A 43 8.74 14.61 -18.36
C PRO A 43 8.07 13.61 -17.43
N ASP A 44 8.86 12.71 -16.84
CA ASP A 44 8.39 11.77 -15.82
C ASP A 44 7.62 12.51 -14.71
N ASN A 45 6.51 11.91 -14.28
CA ASN A 45 5.62 12.43 -13.23
C ASN A 45 4.97 13.80 -13.51
N SER A 46 5.14 14.40 -14.69
CA SER A 46 4.47 15.67 -15.03
C SER A 46 2.94 15.59 -15.01
N LEU A 47 2.38 14.38 -15.18
CA LEU A 47 0.94 14.11 -15.12
C LEU A 47 0.49 13.47 -13.80
N PHE A 48 1.34 13.45 -12.77
CA PHE A 48 1.11 12.68 -11.55
C PHE A 48 -0.23 12.97 -10.86
N THR A 49 -0.70 14.22 -10.87
CA THR A 49 -1.95 14.63 -10.23
C THR A 49 -3.14 14.68 -11.18
N THR A 50 -2.92 14.60 -12.50
CA THR A 50 -3.95 14.84 -13.53
C THR A 50 -5.15 13.90 -13.41
N TRP A 51 -4.90 12.61 -13.14
CA TRP A 51 -5.94 11.58 -13.02
C TRP A 51 -5.88 10.80 -11.71
N ARG A 52 -5.09 11.27 -10.75
CA ARG A 52 -4.88 10.57 -9.49
C ARG A 52 -6.12 10.67 -8.61
N PRO A 53 -6.66 9.55 -8.08
CA PRO A 53 -7.82 9.59 -7.20
C PRO A 53 -7.48 10.28 -5.87
N SER A 54 -8.44 11.03 -5.34
CA SER A 54 -8.32 11.74 -4.05
C SER A 54 -9.21 11.18 -2.94
N TYR A 55 -10.13 10.27 -3.26
CA TYR A 55 -11.12 9.69 -2.34
C TYR A 55 -11.01 8.16 -2.19
N HIS A 56 -9.92 7.57 -2.67
CA HIS A 56 -9.63 6.14 -2.53
C HIS A 56 -8.21 6.01 -1.98
N PHE A 57 -7.94 4.92 -1.27
CA PHE A 57 -6.58 4.60 -0.90
C PHE A 57 -5.72 4.41 -2.16
N SER A 58 -4.55 5.02 -2.19
CA SER A 58 -3.52 4.81 -3.21
C SER A 58 -2.15 4.98 -2.55
N SER A 59 -1.17 4.16 -2.95
CA SER A 59 0.21 4.30 -2.47
C SER A 59 0.71 5.72 -2.75
N PRO A 60 1.61 6.28 -1.92
CA PRO A 60 2.11 7.65 -2.11
C PRO A 60 2.60 7.95 -3.52
N ASN A 61 3.21 6.95 -4.17
CA ASN A 61 3.71 6.97 -5.52
C ASN A 61 3.98 5.53 -6.00
N SER A 62 4.63 5.39 -7.16
CA SER A 62 5.10 4.12 -7.72
C SER A 62 3.99 3.11 -8.08
N TRP A 63 4.40 1.92 -8.52
CA TRP A 63 3.54 0.79 -8.83
C TRP A 63 2.96 0.20 -7.56
N MET A 64 1.63 0.01 -7.54
CA MET A 64 0.93 -0.73 -6.50
C MET A 64 -0.03 -1.75 -7.11
N ASN A 65 -0.27 -2.84 -6.39
CA ASN A 65 -1.30 -3.81 -6.74
C ASN A 65 -2.01 -4.35 -5.50
N ASP A 66 -1.98 -5.67 -5.28
CA ASP A 66 -2.80 -6.38 -4.31
C ASP A 66 -2.81 -5.71 -2.92
N PRO A 67 -3.99 -5.44 -2.34
CA PRO A 67 -4.08 -5.25 -0.90
C PRO A 67 -3.67 -6.56 -0.23
N CYS A 68 -2.83 -6.47 0.80
CA CYS A 68 -2.35 -7.61 1.56
C CYS A 68 -2.47 -7.33 3.07
N GLY A 69 -2.57 -8.39 3.87
CA GLY A 69 -2.45 -8.29 5.32
C GLY A 69 -3.37 -7.34 6.08
N PRO A 70 -4.63 -7.07 5.70
CA PRO A 70 -5.47 -6.11 6.44
C PRO A 70 -5.73 -6.60 7.87
N LEU A 71 -5.71 -5.68 8.83
CA LEU A 71 -5.81 -6.00 10.25
C LEU A 71 -6.44 -4.85 11.04
N TYR A 72 -7.22 -5.17 12.07
CA TYR A 72 -7.52 -4.23 13.14
C TYR A 72 -6.70 -4.60 14.37
N ASP A 73 -5.93 -3.66 14.91
CA ASP A 73 -5.16 -3.84 16.14
C ASP A 73 -5.95 -3.25 17.32
N PRO A 74 -6.52 -4.08 18.22
CA PRO A 74 -7.27 -3.59 19.37
C PRO A 74 -6.43 -2.82 20.38
N ALA A 75 -5.11 -3.06 20.44
CA ALA A 75 -4.23 -2.39 21.40
C ALA A 75 -4.02 -0.92 21.00
N THR A 76 -3.83 -0.66 19.71
CA THR A 76 -3.66 0.70 19.20
C THR A 76 -4.94 1.32 18.66
N GLN A 77 -6.01 0.52 18.51
CA GLN A 77 -7.28 0.90 17.86
C GLN A 77 -7.07 1.44 16.43
N ASN A 78 -6.14 0.85 15.68
CA ASN A 78 -5.90 1.21 14.29
C ASN A 78 -6.34 0.08 13.36
N TYR A 79 -6.88 0.47 12.21
CA TYR A 79 -6.91 -0.37 11.03
C TYR A 79 -5.56 -0.24 10.33
N HIS A 80 -5.02 -1.36 9.89
CA HIS A 80 -3.80 -1.50 9.13
C HIS A 80 -4.17 -1.98 7.73
N LEU A 81 -3.62 -1.31 6.72
CA LEU A 81 -3.71 -1.71 5.32
C LEU A 81 -2.29 -1.85 4.78
N TYR A 82 -1.97 -3.07 4.34
CA TYR A 82 -0.76 -3.31 3.56
C TYR A 82 -1.13 -3.49 2.10
N TYR A 83 -0.16 -3.22 1.22
CA TYR A 83 -0.34 -3.33 -0.21
C TYR A 83 0.99 -3.68 -0.87
N GLN A 84 0.94 -4.44 -1.94
CA GLN A 84 2.13 -4.69 -2.75
C GLN A 84 2.59 -3.40 -3.44
N VAL A 85 3.88 -3.12 -3.40
CA VAL A 85 4.51 -1.96 -4.02
C VAL A 85 5.86 -2.30 -4.64
N GLN A 86 6.16 -1.68 -5.79
CA GLN A 86 7.52 -1.59 -6.31
C GLN A 86 8.00 -0.13 -6.27
N PRO A 87 8.90 0.23 -5.35
CA PRO A 87 9.31 1.62 -5.14
C PRO A 87 10.13 2.16 -6.31
N ALA A 88 9.89 3.41 -6.72
CA ALA A 88 10.56 4.10 -7.83
C ALA A 88 10.23 3.59 -9.24
N TYR A 89 9.32 2.62 -9.40
CA TYR A 89 8.95 2.06 -10.70
C TYR A 89 7.44 2.12 -10.93
N VAL A 90 7.02 2.05 -12.19
CA VAL A 90 5.61 2.04 -12.63
C VAL A 90 5.20 0.69 -13.23
N GLN A 91 6.01 -0.34 -13.01
CA GLN A 91 5.77 -1.71 -13.46
C GLN A 91 5.98 -2.64 -12.26
N TRP A 92 5.63 -3.91 -12.44
CA TRP A 92 5.78 -4.96 -11.44
C TRP A 92 7.23 -5.50 -11.36
N GLY A 93 7.65 -5.91 -10.15
CA GLY A 93 9.01 -6.38 -9.86
C GLY A 93 9.45 -6.05 -8.43
N ASN A 94 10.43 -6.78 -7.91
CA ASN A 94 10.97 -6.60 -6.54
C ASN A 94 9.90 -6.30 -5.46
N ILE A 95 8.81 -7.07 -5.50
CA ILE A 95 7.59 -6.72 -4.77
C ILE A 95 7.83 -6.71 -3.28
N SER A 96 7.47 -5.58 -2.66
CA SER A 96 7.53 -5.29 -1.24
C SER A 96 6.14 -4.95 -0.72
N TRP A 97 5.96 -4.86 0.59
CA TRP A 97 4.72 -4.35 1.20
C TRP A 97 4.93 -2.92 1.68
N GLY A 98 4.08 -2.02 1.18
CA GLY A 98 3.82 -0.72 1.77
C GLY A 98 2.78 -0.85 2.89
N HIS A 99 2.73 0.12 3.80
CA HIS A 99 1.85 0.09 4.96
C HIS A 99 1.28 1.46 5.30
N ALA A 100 -0.04 1.52 5.53
CA ALA A 100 -0.73 2.67 6.07
C ALA A 100 -1.68 2.26 7.20
N LYS A 101 -1.99 3.21 8.08
CA LYS A 101 -2.91 3.04 9.21
C LYS A 101 -4.06 4.02 9.14
N SER A 102 -5.18 3.66 9.73
CA SER A 102 -6.37 4.51 9.82
C SER A 102 -7.14 4.27 11.12
N LYS A 103 -7.84 5.30 11.59
CA LYS A 103 -8.81 5.19 12.70
C LYS A 103 -10.23 4.90 12.23
N ASP A 104 -10.55 5.23 10.98
CA ASP A 104 -11.92 5.26 10.46
C ASP A 104 -12.08 4.63 9.07
N MET A 105 -11.01 4.07 8.52
CA MET A 105 -10.92 3.49 7.17
C MET A 105 -11.14 4.49 6.03
N ILE A 106 -11.20 5.79 6.33
CA ILE A 106 -11.40 6.86 5.36
C ILE A 106 -10.12 7.68 5.22
N PHE A 107 -9.55 8.13 6.34
CA PHE A 107 -8.30 8.88 6.36
C PHE A 107 -7.15 7.96 6.73
N TRP A 108 -6.14 7.91 5.86
CA TRP A 108 -5.00 7.01 5.99
C TRP A 108 -3.71 7.80 6.20
N GLU A 109 -2.85 7.27 7.06
CA GLU A 109 -1.51 7.77 7.34
C GLU A 109 -0.50 6.68 6.96
N ASP A 110 0.41 6.99 6.05
CA ASP A 110 1.52 6.11 5.73
C ASP A 110 2.42 5.91 6.95
N VAL A 111 2.86 4.67 7.17
CA VAL A 111 3.71 4.36 8.31
C VAL A 111 5.11 4.92 8.09
N THR A 112 5.70 5.50 9.13
CA THR A 112 6.98 6.24 9.09
C THR A 112 6.89 7.55 8.30
N SER A 113 6.78 7.48 6.97
CA SER A 113 6.59 8.64 6.10
C SER A 113 6.15 8.21 4.70
N TRP A 114 5.45 9.09 3.98
CA TRP A 114 5.17 8.94 2.56
C TRP A 114 6.37 9.29 1.66
N GLN A 115 7.40 9.94 2.22
CA GLN A 115 8.61 10.38 1.52
C GLN A 115 9.65 9.28 1.43
N ASP A 116 10.54 9.38 0.44
CA ASP A 116 11.75 8.55 0.30
C ASP A 116 11.53 7.03 0.42
N TYR A 117 10.29 6.59 0.15
CA TYR A 117 9.84 5.22 0.26
C TYR A 117 9.81 4.62 1.68
N ASP A 118 9.78 5.47 2.72
CA ASP A 118 9.74 5.07 4.13
C ASP A 118 8.47 4.30 4.54
N TYR A 119 7.42 4.34 3.72
CA TYR A 119 6.18 3.60 3.89
C TYR A 119 6.33 2.08 3.62
N ILE A 120 7.49 1.64 3.12
CA ILE A 120 7.81 0.23 2.93
C ILE A 120 8.22 -0.37 4.28
N THR A 121 7.51 -1.42 4.68
CA THR A 121 7.76 -2.11 5.94
C THR A 121 8.43 -3.47 5.75
N PHE A 122 8.26 -4.07 4.56
CA PHE A 122 8.72 -5.42 4.31
C PHE A 122 9.10 -5.64 2.85
N ALA A 123 10.36 -5.95 2.57
CA ALA A 123 10.91 -6.06 1.23
C ALA A 123 11.74 -7.35 1.02
N PRO A 124 11.94 -7.78 -0.24
CA PRO A 124 12.98 -8.75 -0.60
C PRO A 124 14.36 -8.22 -0.20
N GLY A 125 15.26 -9.05 0.34
CA GLY A 125 16.60 -8.56 0.70
C GLY A 125 17.34 -9.28 1.84
N VAL A 126 18.38 -8.63 2.37
CA VAL A 126 19.45 -9.23 3.18
C VAL A 126 18.93 -10.04 4.37
N GLY A 127 19.34 -11.32 4.43
CA GLY A 127 18.84 -12.29 5.41
C GLY A 127 17.70 -13.18 4.90
N ASN A 128 17.18 -12.91 3.69
CA ASN A 128 16.05 -13.63 3.09
C ASN A 128 16.50 -14.58 1.99
N ASN A 129 16.61 -15.89 2.29
CA ASN A 129 16.93 -16.90 1.26
C ASN A 129 15.70 -17.40 0.48
N HIS A 130 14.49 -17.01 0.88
CA HIS A 130 13.24 -17.62 0.43
C HIS A 130 12.32 -16.67 -0.36
N SER A 131 12.52 -15.36 -0.23
CA SER A 131 11.71 -14.31 -0.87
C SER A 131 12.59 -13.34 -1.67
N VAL A 132 13.70 -13.85 -2.23
CA VAL A 132 14.70 -13.07 -2.98
C VAL A 132 14.14 -12.38 -4.24
N LEU A 133 13.04 -12.89 -4.79
CA LEU A 133 12.40 -12.31 -5.98
C LEU A 133 11.07 -11.59 -5.69
N GLY A 134 10.61 -11.62 -4.44
CA GLY A 134 9.35 -10.97 -4.08
C GLY A 134 8.78 -11.44 -2.73
N VAL A 135 8.14 -10.50 -2.05
CA VAL A 135 7.24 -10.72 -0.92
C VAL A 135 5.82 -10.56 -1.46
N PHE A 136 5.20 -11.67 -1.86
CA PHE A 136 3.86 -11.66 -2.44
C PHE A 136 2.78 -11.53 -1.35
N THR A 137 1.52 -11.61 -1.76
CA THR A 137 0.35 -11.44 -0.89
C THR A 137 0.37 -12.39 0.29
N GLY A 138 -0.27 -11.94 1.36
CA GLY A 138 -0.32 -12.62 2.65
C GLY A 138 -1.41 -12.04 3.54
N SER A 139 -1.46 -12.54 4.77
CA SER A 139 -2.38 -12.13 5.82
C SER A 139 -1.60 -11.74 7.07
N THR A 140 -2.17 -10.88 7.92
CA THR A 140 -1.57 -10.53 9.21
C THR A 140 -2.52 -10.85 10.35
N LEU A 141 -1.96 -11.08 11.54
CA LEU A 141 -2.69 -11.41 12.76
C LEU A 141 -2.08 -10.64 13.93
N PRO A 142 -2.88 -10.08 14.86
CA PRO A 142 -2.38 -9.37 16.04
C PRO A 142 -2.06 -10.37 17.16
N ILE A 143 -1.41 -11.47 16.81
CA ILE A 143 -1.10 -12.56 17.74
C ILE A 143 0.36 -12.42 18.16
N PRO A 144 0.63 -12.23 19.46
CA PRO A 144 1.97 -12.41 19.98
C PRO A 144 2.35 -13.89 19.97
N VAL A 145 3.20 -14.29 19.02
CA VAL A 145 3.69 -15.68 18.94
C VAL A 145 4.69 -15.98 20.08
N THR A 146 5.36 -14.95 20.61
CA THR A 146 6.48 -15.12 21.57
C THR A 146 6.52 -14.11 22.72
N SER A 147 5.86 -12.96 22.65
CA SER A 147 5.98 -11.91 23.68
C SER A 147 4.71 -11.07 23.84
N ASN A 148 4.28 -10.80 25.07
CA ASN A 148 3.13 -9.94 25.41
C ASN A 148 3.40 -8.45 25.17
N ILE A 149 4.14 -8.09 24.12
CA ILE A 149 4.33 -6.70 23.71
C ILE A 149 3.07 -6.29 22.95
N ASN A 150 2.37 -5.28 23.48
CA ASN A 150 1.25 -4.65 22.78
C ASN A 150 1.70 -4.23 21.37
N SER A 151 0.89 -4.49 20.36
CA SER A 151 1.18 -4.21 18.92
C SER A 151 2.12 -5.20 18.22
N THR A 152 2.25 -6.43 18.72
CA THR A 152 2.89 -7.52 17.95
C THR A 152 1.99 -7.94 16.79
N ILE A 153 2.54 -7.94 15.57
CA ILE A 153 1.83 -8.35 14.35
C ILE A 153 2.62 -9.46 13.67
N THR A 154 1.97 -10.58 13.41
CA THR A 154 2.54 -11.70 12.64
C THR A 154 1.96 -11.69 11.24
N ALA A 155 2.82 -11.64 10.22
CA ALA A 155 2.48 -11.81 8.83
C ALA A 155 2.75 -13.25 8.38
N ILE A 156 1.79 -13.84 7.66
CA ILE A 156 1.98 -15.05 6.86
C ILE A 156 1.92 -14.61 5.40
N TYR A 157 2.95 -14.91 4.61
CA TYR A 157 3.05 -14.39 3.25
C TYR A 157 3.66 -15.41 2.29
N THR A 158 3.41 -15.21 0.99
CA THR A 158 4.06 -16.00 -0.05
C THR A 158 5.46 -15.45 -0.33
N SER A 159 6.48 -16.22 0.03
CA SER A 159 7.88 -15.93 -0.27
C SER A 159 8.26 -16.51 -1.63
N VAL A 160 8.77 -15.66 -2.53
CA VAL A 160 9.06 -16.04 -3.92
C VAL A 160 10.56 -16.16 -4.20
N LYS A 161 10.94 -17.31 -4.76
CA LYS A 161 12.33 -17.66 -5.07
C LYS A 161 12.62 -17.79 -6.56
N TYR A 162 11.64 -18.19 -7.37
CA TYR A 162 11.81 -18.36 -8.81
C TYR A 162 10.67 -17.71 -9.60
N LEU A 163 11.00 -17.17 -10.77
CA LEU A 163 10.09 -16.54 -11.73
C LEU A 163 10.44 -17.04 -13.15
N PRO A 164 9.50 -16.99 -14.12
CA PRO A 164 8.12 -16.54 -13.99
C PRO A 164 7.24 -17.57 -13.27
N ILE A 165 6.16 -17.08 -12.64
CA ILE A 165 5.06 -17.90 -12.12
C ILE A 165 3.82 -17.50 -12.92
N SER A 166 3.16 -18.47 -13.54
CA SER A 166 1.98 -18.23 -14.37
C SER A 166 1.22 -19.53 -14.60
N TRP A 167 -0.10 -19.45 -14.54
CA TRP A 167 -1.00 -20.55 -14.88
C TRP A 167 -0.82 -21.10 -16.29
N ASN A 168 -0.23 -20.31 -17.19
CA ASN A 168 0.02 -20.67 -18.59
C ASN A 168 1.45 -21.20 -18.82
N ALA A 169 2.20 -21.51 -17.76
CA ALA A 169 3.54 -22.04 -17.84
C ALA A 169 3.72 -23.23 -16.88
N PRO A 170 4.67 -24.16 -17.14
CA PRO A 170 5.00 -25.21 -16.19
C PRO A 170 5.47 -24.62 -14.85
N TYR A 171 4.84 -25.06 -13.76
CA TYR A 171 5.20 -24.60 -12.42
C TYR A 171 6.56 -25.17 -11.97
N ILE A 172 7.42 -24.30 -11.47
CA ILE A 172 8.70 -24.69 -10.88
C ILE A 172 8.46 -24.94 -9.38
N LYS A 173 8.57 -26.20 -8.94
CA LYS A 173 8.36 -26.56 -7.52
C LYS A 173 9.33 -25.76 -6.64
N GLY A 174 8.79 -25.06 -5.65
CA GLY A 174 9.56 -24.18 -4.76
C GLY A 174 9.70 -22.73 -5.26
N SER A 175 9.04 -22.35 -6.36
CA SER A 175 8.86 -20.93 -6.73
C SER A 175 8.19 -20.15 -5.63
N GLU A 176 7.10 -20.71 -5.09
CA GLU A 176 6.29 -20.12 -4.02
C GLU A 176 6.35 -21.00 -2.78
N SER A 177 6.55 -20.38 -1.63
CA SER A 177 6.50 -21.00 -0.31
C SER A 177 5.76 -20.07 0.66
N GLN A 178 5.23 -20.61 1.75
CA GLN A 178 4.61 -19.79 2.79
C GLN A 178 5.61 -19.54 3.92
N SER A 179 5.78 -18.28 4.29
CA SER A 179 6.76 -17.81 5.26
C SER A 179 6.11 -16.89 6.30
N LEU A 180 6.77 -16.72 7.44
CA LEU A 180 6.35 -15.84 8.53
C LEU A 180 7.27 -14.63 8.68
N ALA A 181 6.70 -13.50 9.04
CA ALA A 181 7.45 -12.36 9.55
C ALA A 181 6.74 -11.76 10.77
N ILE A 182 7.49 -11.23 11.72
CA ILE A 182 6.95 -10.71 12.98
C ILE A 182 7.40 -9.26 13.12
N SER A 183 6.45 -8.38 13.37
CA SER A 183 6.68 -7.00 13.80
C SER A 183 6.41 -6.90 15.29
N TYR A 184 7.31 -6.22 16.01
CA TYR A 184 7.18 -5.93 17.44
C TYR A 184 6.92 -4.43 17.72
N ASP A 185 6.74 -3.64 16.67
CA ASP A 185 6.64 -2.18 16.70
C ASP A 185 5.36 -1.65 16.01
N GLY A 186 4.30 -2.47 15.97
CA GLY A 186 3.01 -2.06 15.40
C GLY A 186 3.01 -2.04 13.86
N GLY A 187 3.81 -2.91 13.24
CA GLY A 187 3.91 -3.06 11.80
C GLY A 187 4.83 -2.05 11.13
N VAL A 188 5.72 -1.39 11.86
CA VAL A 188 6.70 -0.45 11.26
C VAL A 188 7.83 -1.23 10.61
N THR A 189 8.41 -2.19 11.33
CA THR A 189 9.44 -3.09 10.80
C THR A 189 9.06 -4.55 11.00
N TYR A 190 9.51 -5.42 10.09
CA TYR A 190 9.31 -6.86 10.17
C TYR A 190 10.62 -7.64 10.21
N GLN A 191 10.68 -8.61 11.10
CA GLN A 191 11.74 -9.60 11.19
C GLN A 191 11.23 -10.94 10.68
N GLN A 192 11.93 -11.53 9.71
CA GLN A 192 11.55 -12.85 9.21
C GLN A 192 11.76 -13.92 10.26
N TYR A 193 10.87 -14.90 10.28
CA TYR A 193 11.01 -16.05 11.15
C TYR A 193 12.19 -16.92 10.72
N VAL A 194 13.04 -17.28 11.69
CA VAL A 194 14.32 -17.97 11.44
C VAL A 194 14.17 -19.33 10.75
N ASN A 195 13.04 -20.02 10.94
CA ASN A 195 12.78 -21.33 10.33
C ASN A 195 11.91 -21.25 9.07
N ASN A 196 11.89 -20.10 8.39
CA ASN A 196 11.21 -20.01 7.10
C ASN A 196 11.85 -20.92 6.03
N PRO A 197 11.06 -21.38 5.04
CA PRO A 197 9.61 -21.24 4.95
C PRO A 197 8.90 -22.25 5.86
N ILE A 198 7.72 -21.89 6.37
CA ILE A 198 6.88 -22.78 7.18
C ILE A 198 6.10 -23.79 6.33
N LEU A 199 5.85 -23.47 5.05
CA LEU A 199 5.36 -24.42 4.04
C LEU A 199 6.22 -24.27 2.78
N ALA A 200 7.18 -25.18 2.60
CA ALA A 200 8.20 -25.09 1.57
C ALA A 200 7.73 -25.51 0.16
N SER A 201 6.62 -26.23 0.07
CA SER A 201 6.17 -26.79 -1.21
C SER A 201 4.66 -27.01 -1.22
N PRO A 202 4.03 -27.01 -2.41
CA PRO A 202 2.66 -27.46 -2.54
C PRO A 202 2.49 -28.93 -2.15
N PRO A 203 1.25 -29.38 -1.92
CA PRO A 203 0.96 -30.78 -1.62
C PRO A 203 1.50 -31.72 -2.69
N ASP A 204 2.07 -32.85 -2.27
CA ASP A 204 2.62 -33.83 -3.18
C ASP A 204 1.54 -34.46 -4.08
N GLY A 205 1.91 -34.74 -5.33
CA GLY A 205 1.01 -35.32 -6.33
C GLY A 205 0.04 -34.33 -6.98
N MET A 206 0.04 -33.05 -6.59
CA MET A 206 -0.78 -32.02 -7.23
C MET A 206 -0.04 -31.32 -8.38
N ASN A 207 -0.74 -31.14 -9.50
CA ASN A 207 -0.26 -30.30 -10.61
C ASN A 207 -0.70 -28.85 -10.39
N ILE A 208 0.14 -28.07 -9.71
CA ILE A 208 -0.12 -26.68 -9.38
C ILE A 208 0.24 -25.80 -10.59
N THR A 209 -0.53 -24.73 -10.79
CA THR A 209 -0.41 -23.82 -11.93
C THR A 209 0.40 -22.56 -11.60
N GLY A 210 0.80 -22.37 -10.35
CA GLY A 210 1.13 -21.05 -9.82
C GLY A 210 -0.12 -20.21 -9.61
#